data_AF-A0A6I4IZ72-F1
#
_entry.id   AF-A0A6I4IZ72-F1
#
_cell.length_a   1.000
_cell.length_b   1.000
_cell.length_c   1.000
_cell.angle_alpha   90.00
_cell.angle_beta   90.00
_cell.angle_gamma   90.00
#
_symmetry.space_group_name_H-M   'P 1'
#
loop_
_entity.id
_entity.type
_entity.pdbx_description
1 polymer ?
#
loop_
_entity_poly.entity_id
_entity_poly.type
_entity_poly.pdbx_seq_one_letter_code
_entity_poly.pdbx_strand_id
1 'polypeptide(L)'
;MAVAVGGDEEIPMSDINTTPLVDVMLVLLIIFLIAVPVVVQTVQVKLPNVRFDPTTTKPENVSLTVRAEQDGSCGVYWGMTRVNATELLNRAVAKLRREIDRQGGVNAPGLELPEAHIRGDINTPYRCIGGAIYTMQLAGFSRVGFISEPPPGGVVERM
;
A
#
# COMPACT_ATOMS: atom_id res chain seq x y z
N MET A 1 -59.92 64.71 -59.82
CA MET A 1 -59.85 64.23 -58.42
C MET A 1 -59.87 62.71 -58.51
N ALA A 2 -58.77 61.95 -58.48
CA ALA A 2 -57.63 61.81 -57.54
C ALA A 2 -58.01 61.05 -56.25
N VAL A 3 -57.71 59.74 -56.23
CA VAL A 3 -57.55 58.87 -55.04
C VAL A 3 -56.45 57.87 -55.46
N ALA A 4 -55.18 58.16 -55.19
CA ALA A 4 -54.42 57.90 -53.96
C ALA A 4 -54.16 56.39 -53.73
N VAL A 5 -52.91 56.01 -54.02
CA VAL A 5 -52.29 54.70 -53.85
C VAL A 5 -52.00 54.45 -52.37
N GLY A 6 -52.04 53.20 -51.93
CA GLY A 6 -51.58 52.80 -50.59
C GLY A 6 -51.82 51.33 -50.35
N GLY A 7 -50.93 50.49 -50.89
CA GLY A 7 -50.84 49.08 -50.50
C GLY A 7 -50.06 48.98 -49.20
N ASP A 8 -50.68 48.39 -48.19
CA ASP A 8 -50.05 48.06 -46.91
C ASP A 8 -49.71 46.56 -46.96
N GLU A 9 -48.44 46.25 -47.21
CA GLU A 9 -47.91 44.89 -47.06
C GLU A 9 -47.82 44.57 -45.57
N GLU A 10 -48.79 43.80 -45.05
CA GLU A 10 -48.75 43.24 -43.71
C GLU A 10 -47.62 42.21 -43.60
N ILE A 11 -46.45 42.64 -43.15
CA ILE A 11 -45.35 41.75 -42.75
C ILE A 11 -45.76 41.13 -41.40
N PRO A 12 -45.97 39.80 -41.29
CA PRO A 12 -46.31 39.21 -40.01
C PRO A 12 -45.05 39.23 -39.12
N MET A 13 -45.00 40.18 -38.19
CA MET A 13 -44.02 40.19 -37.11
C MET A 13 -44.32 39.03 -36.18
N SER A 14 -43.64 37.89 -36.41
CA SER A 14 -43.63 36.77 -35.48
C SER A 14 -42.69 37.14 -34.32
N ASP A 15 -43.25 37.75 -33.28
CA ASP A 15 -42.53 37.97 -32.03
C ASP A 15 -42.25 36.59 -31.41
N ILE A 16 -40.99 36.14 -31.50
CA ILE A 16 -40.58 34.86 -30.93
C ILE A 16 -40.59 35.06 -29.41
N ASN A 17 -41.51 34.41 -28.71
CA ASN A 17 -41.48 34.32 -27.26
C ASN A 17 -40.13 33.71 -26.84
N THR A 18 -39.21 34.55 -26.38
CA THR A 18 -37.87 34.17 -25.92
C THR A 18 -37.90 33.67 -24.48
N THR A 19 -38.97 33.99 -23.73
CA THR A 19 -39.16 33.56 -22.33
C THR A 19 -39.15 32.04 -22.14
N PRO A 20 -39.78 31.20 -22.98
CA PRO A 20 -39.71 29.75 -22.83
C PRO A 20 -38.37 29.19 -23.32
N LEU A 21 -37.72 29.86 -24.27
CA LEU A 21 -36.43 29.42 -24.83
C LEU A 21 -35.31 29.55 -23.79
N VAL A 22 -35.31 30.65 -23.03
CA VAL A 22 -34.34 30.89 -21.96
C VAL A 22 -34.52 29.89 -20.81
N ASP A 23 -35.77 29.52 -20.48
CA ASP A 23 -36.07 28.54 -19.43
C ASP A 23 -35.53 27.14 -19.78
N VAL A 24 -35.77 26.67 -21.00
CA VAL A 24 -35.22 25.39 -21.48
C VAL A 24 -33.69 25.39 -21.45
N MET A 25 -33.05 26.51 -21.82
CA MET A 25 -31.60 26.63 -21.77
C MET A 25 -31.06 26.59 -20.33
N LEU A 26 -31.73 27.24 -19.38
CA LEU A 26 -31.34 27.24 -17.97
C LEU A 26 -31.51 25.85 -17.32
N VAL A 27 -32.59 25.14 -17.64
CA VAL A 27 -32.81 23.76 -17.18
C VAL A 27 -31.68 22.83 -17.64
N LEU A 28 -31.23 22.96 -18.90
CA LEU A 28 -30.10 22.16 -19.41
C LEU A 28 -28.78 22.47 -18.68
N LEU A 29 -28.53 23.73 -18.31
CA LEU A 29 -27.35 24.11 -17.52
C LEU A 29 -27.36 23.50 -16.12
N ILE A 30 -28.53 23.49 -15.46
CA ILE A 30 -28.68 22.87 -14.14
C ILE A 30 -28.47 21.36 -14.23
N ILE A 31 -28.97 20.70 -15.28
CA ILE A 31 -28.75 19.27 -15.51
C ILE A 31 -27.26 18.96 -15.71
N PHE A 32 -26.53 19.76 -16.51
CA PHE A 32 -25.08 19.60 -16.66
C PHE A 32 -24.30 19.84 -15.37
N LEU A 33 -24.74 20.80 -14.53
CA LEU A 33 -24.12 21.11 -13.25
C LEU A 33 -24.22 19.94 -12.25
N ILE A 34 -25.37 19.25 -12.20
CA ILE A 34 -25.59 18.15 -11.25
C ILE A 34 -25.08 16.78 -11.76
N ALA A 35 -24.85 16.65 -13.07
CA ALA A 35 -24.45 15.39 -13.70
C ALA A 35 -22.97 15.00 -13.49
N VAL A 36 -22.19 15.81 -12.76
CA VAL A 36 -20.81 15.48 -12.35
C VAL A 36 -20.76 15.04 -10.87
N PRO A 37 -21.53 14.04 -10.41
CA PRO A 37 -21.37 13.57 -9.05
C PRO A 37 -19.98 12.94 -8.93
N VAL A 38 -19.16 13.53 -8.08
CA VAL A 38 -17.81 13.06 -7.82
C VAL A 38 -17.90 11.75 -7.05
N VAL A 39 -17.61 10.64 -7.73
CA VAL A 39 -17.43 9.34 -7.08
C VAL A 39 -16.09 9.36 -6.36
N VAL A 40 -16.06 9.88 -5.12
CA VAL A 40 -14.88 9.78 -4.26
C VAL A 40 -14.90 8.40 -3.59
N GLN A 41 -14.26 7.41 -4.21
CA GLN A 41 -13.96 6.15 -3.53
C GLN A 41 -12.83 6.40 -2.53
N THR A 42 -13.17 6.77 -1.29
CA THR A 42 -12.20 6.73 -0.20
C THR A 42 -12.15 5.30 0.33
N VAL A 43 -11.04 4.61 0.08
CA VAL A 43 -10.77 3.35 0.77
C VAL A 43 -10.43 3.72 2.21
N GLN A 44 -11.34 3.45 3.14
CA GLN A 44 -11.08 3.62 4.56
C GLN A 44 -10.02 2.60 4.99
N VAL A 45 -8.76 3.04 5.09
CA VAL A 45 -7.67 2.21 5.62
C VAL A 45 -7.52 2.49 7.12
N LYS A 46 -7.90 1.51 7.94
CA LYS A 46 -7.64 1.56 9.38
C LYS A 46 -6.17 1.22 9.60
N LEU A 47 -5.35 2.25 9.86
CA LEU A 47 -3.95 2.07 10.22
C LEU A 47 -3.86 1.36 11.59
N PRO A 48 -3.09 0.26 11.70
CA PRO A 48 -2.90 -0.42 12.97
C PRO A 48 -2.15 0.48 13.95
N ASN A 49 -2.63 0.56 15.18
CA ASN A 49 -1.92 1.24 16.26
C ASN A 49 -0.71 0.38 16.64
N VAL A 50 0.49 0.79 16.18
CA VAL A 50 1.76 0.13 16.45
C VAL A 50 2.18 0.45 17.89
N ARG A 51 1.88 -0.47 18.81
CA ARG A 51 2.49 -0.47 20.13
C ARG A 51 3.96 -0.87 19.98
N PHE A 52 4.87 0.02 20.36
CA PHE A 52 6.29 -0.31 20.52
C PHE A 52 6.42 -1.29 21.69
N ASP A 53 6.44 -2.59 21.36
CA ASP A 53 6.88 -3.61 22.30
C ASP A 53 8.41 -3.74 22.13
N PRO A 54 9.22 -3.49 23.17
CA PRO A 54 10.66 -3.64 23.08
C PRO A 54 10.97 -5.08 22.66
N THR A 55 11.53 -5.24 21.47
CA THR A 55 11.83 -6.56 20.93
C THR A 55 12.92 -7.18 21.80
N THR A 56 12.56 -8.16 22.63
CA THR A 56 13.56 -9.01 23.27
C THR A 56 14.19 -9.87 22.19
N THR A 57 15.31 -9.41 21.63
CA THR A 57 16.11 -10.23 20.71
C THR A 57 16.78 -11.30 21.57
N LYS A 58 16.08 -12.43 21.72
CA LYS A 58 16.72 -13.61 22.29
C LYS A 58 17.86 -14.04 21.35
N PRO A 59 19.00 -14.51 21.86
CA PRO A 59 20.18 -14.85 21.04
C PRO A 59 19.89 -15.89 19.94
N GLU A 60 18.83 -16.68 20.07
CA GLU A 60 18.39 -17.64 19.05
C GLU A 60 17.74 -17.02 17.80
N ASN A 61 17.24 -15.78 17.86
CA ASN A 61 16.50 -15.18 16.74
C ASN A 61 17.41 -14.84 15.56
N VAL A 62 16.87 -15.01 14.35
CA VAL A 62 17.59 -14.73 13.10
C VAL A 62 17.17 -13.36 12.60
N SER A 63 18.13 -12.44 12.46
CA SER A 63 17.86 -11.14 11.85
C SER A 63 18.31 -11.08 10.40
N LEU A 64 17.36 -10.85 9.50
CA LEU A 64 17.59 -10.63 8.08
C LEU A 64 17.37 -9.17 7.74
N THR A 65 18.23 -8.62 6.89
CA THR A 65 18.04 -7.30 6.31
C THR A 65 17.82 -7.47 4.81
N VAL A 66 16.76 -6.89 4.28
CA VAL A 66 16.39 -6.93 2.86
C VAL A 66 16.45 -5.51 2.32
N ARG A 67 17.24 -5.33 1.27
CA ARG A 67 17.35 -4.07 0.52
C ARG A 67 17.18 -4.32 -0.96
N ALA A 68 16.61 -3.35 -1.65
CA ALA A 68 16.69 -3.30 -3.10
C ALA A 68 18.06 -2.78 -3.52
N GLU A 69 18.70 -3.47 -4.45
CA GLU A 69 19.91 -2.98 -5.10
C GLU A 69 19.56 -2.09 -6.29
N GLN A 70 20.52 -1.27 -6.74
CA GLN A 70 20.32 -0.31 -7.83
C GLN A 70 19.97 -0.97 -9.18
N ASP A 71 20.31 -2.24 -9.34
CA ASP A 71 20.00 -3.07 -10.52
C ASP A 71 18.57 -3.65 -10.47
N GLY A 72 17.78 -3.35 -9.43
CA GLY A 72 16.46 -3.92 -9.23
C GLY A 72 16.47 -5.36 -8.70
N SER A 73 17.64 -5.88 -8.33
CA SER A 73 17.79 -7.15 -7.66
C SER A 73 17.50 -7.02 -6.16
N CYS A 74 17.09 -8.14 -5.54
CA CYS A 74 16.82 -8.20 -4.12
C CYS A 74 18.09 -8.61 -3.38
N GLY A 75 18.68 -7.68 -2.64
CA GLY A 75 19.80 -7.95 -1.74
C GLY A 75 19.28 -8.45 -0.39
N VAL A 76 19.51 -9.73 -0.08
CA VAL A 76 19.22 -10.28 1.25
C VAL A 76 20.53 -10.44 2.03
N TYR A 77 20.51 -9.97 3.27
CA TYR A 77 21.66 -9.95 4.16
C TYR A 77 21.31 -10.68 5.45
N TRP A 78 22.15 -11.65 5.81
CA TRP A 78 22.13 -12.26 7.13
C TRP A 78 23.16 -11.57 8.00
N GLY A 79 22.71 -10.72 8.93
CA GLY A 79 23.61 -9.82 9.64
C GLY A 79 24.33 -8.88 8.67
N MET A 80 25.65 -9.04 8.51
CA MET A 80 26.48 -8.24 7.61
C MET A 80 26.82 -8.95 6.28
N THR A 81 26.44 -10.22 6.12
CA THR A 81 26.82 -11.02 4.94
C THR A 81 25.68 -11.07 3.94
N ARG A 82 25.96 -10.70 2.68
CA ARG A 82 25.03 -10.90 1.57
C ARG A 82 24.89 -12.40 1.28
N VAL A 83 23.65 -12.87 1.16
CA VAL A 83 23.33 -14.27 0.88
C VAL A 83 22.35 -14.35 -0.30
N ASN A 84 22.53 -15.36 -1.14
CA ASN A 84 21.58 -15.67 -2.20
C ASN A 84 20.45 -16.58 -1.66
N ALA A 85 19.38 -16.78 -2.43
CA ALA A 85 18.19 -17.50 -1.94
C ALA A 85 18.50 -18.95 -1.49
N THR A 86 19.33 -19.67 -2.25
CA THR A 86 19.70 -21.05 -1.94
C THR A 86 20.58 -21.14 -0.69
N GLU A 87 21.56 -20.24 -0.56
CA GLU A 87 22.41 -20.19 0.63
C GLU A 87 21.62 -19.77 1.87
N LEU A 88 20.70 -18.81 1.71
CA LEU A 88 19.80 -18.36 2.77
C LEU A 88 18.99 -19.54 3.31
N LEU A 89 18.38 -20.35 2.45
CA LEU A 89 17.65 -21.55 2.83
C LEU A 89 18.54 -22.54 3.60
N ASN A 90 19.71 -22.87 3.04
CA ASN A 90 20.62 -23.85 3.65
C ASN A 90 21.12 -23.38 5.03
N ARG A 91 21.51 -22.11 5.16
CA ARG A 91 21.94 -21.52 6.43
C ARG A 91 20.80 -21.47 7.45
N ALA A 92 19.60 -21.12 7.00
CA ALA A 92 18.41 -21.06 7.85
C ALA A 92 18.05 -22.45 8.42
N VAL A 93 18.01 -23.47 7.57
CA VAL A 93 17.76 -24.86 8.01
C VAL A 93 18.85 -25.34 8.97
N ALA A 94 20.12 -25.06 8.67
CA ALA A 94 21.23 -25.47 9.53
C ALA A 94 21.17 -24.79 10.91
N LYS A 95 20.84 -23.49 10.95
CA LYS A 95 20.64 -22.73 12.19
C LYS A 95 19.47 -23.29 13.00
N LEU A 96 18.32 -23.50 12.36
CA LEU A 96 17.11 -24.02 13.01
C LEU A 96 17.36 -25.41 13.62
N ARG A 97 18.01 -26.32 12.88
CA ARG A 97 18.34 -27.66 13.38
C ARG A 97 19.25 -27.61 14.60
N ARG A 98 20.34 -26.83 14.55
CA ARG A 98 21.26 -26.68 15.69
C ARG A 98 20.55 -26.16 16.94
N GLU A 99 19.57 -25.30 16.76
CA GLU A 99 18.87 -24.67 17.87
C GLU A 99 17.83 -25.64 18.47
N ILE A 100 17.16 -26.44 17.63
CA ILE A 100 16.32 -27.56 18.08
C ILE A 100 17.16 -28.62 18.81
N ASP A 101 18.33 -28.97 18.28
CA ASP A 101 19.23 -29.96 18.88
C ASP A 101 19.74 -29.49 20.26
N ARG A 102 20.07 -28.20 20.40
CA ARG A 102 20.48 -27.61 21.70
C ARG A 102 19.38 -27.68 22.76
N GLN A 103 18.12 -27.57 22.35
CA GLN A 103 16.99 -27.56 23.27
C GLN A 103 16.46 -28.98 23.61
N GLY A 104 17.14 -30.04 23.18
CA GLY A 104 16.77 -31.42 23.51
C GLY A 104 15.93 -32.13 22.43
N GLY A 105 15.92 -31.59 21.21
CA GLY A 105 15.25 -32.18 20.06
C GLY A 105 13.78 -31.80 19.92
N VAL A 106 13.13 -32.32 18.88
CA VAL A 106 11.77 -31.95 18.44
C VAL A 106 10.69 -32.17 19.52
N ASN A 107 10.98 -33.01 20.52
CA ASN A 107 10.03 -33.44 21.56
C ASN A 107 10.29 -32.80 22.94
N ALA A 108 11.19 -31.83 23.04
CA ALA A 108 11.47 -31.18 24.32
C ALA A 108 10.27 -30.35 24.81
N PRO A 109 9.80 -30.54 26.06
CA PRO A 109 8.75 -29.70 26.63
C PRO A 109 9.28 -28.28 26.85
N GLY A 110 8.70 -27.30 26.16
CA GLY A 110 9.14 -25.90 26.22
C GLY A 110 10.06 -25.46 25.07
N LEU A 111 10.06 -26.18 23.94
CA LEU A 111 10.83 -25.80 22.75
C LEU A 111 10.47 -24.38 22.27
N GLU A 112 11.35 -23.42 22.53
CA GLU A 112 11.23 -22.07 22.03
C GLU A 112 11.85 -22.02 20.63
N LEU A 113 10.98 -22.15 19.62
CA LEU A 113 11.41 -22.06 18.23
C LEU A 113 11.89 -20.63 17.94
N PRO A 114 13.07 -20.47 17.32
CA PRO A 114 13.60 -19.17 16.97
C PRO A 114 12.70 -18.49 15.96
N GLU A 115 12.56 -17.17 16.09
CA GLU A 115 11.80 -16.35 15.16
C GLU A 115 12.73 -15.72 14.12
N ALA A 116 12.23 -15.57 12.90
CA ALA A 116 12.92 -14.83 11.84
C ALA A 116 12.45 -13.37 11.87
N HIS A 117 13.36 -12.44 12.18
CA HIS A 117 13.10 -11.02 12.16
C HIS A 117 13.59 -10.41 10.85
N ILE A 118 12.69 -9.81 10.07
CA ILE A 118 13.01 -9.19 8.79
C ILE A 118 13.00 -7.67 8.94
N ARG A 119 14.11 -7.05 8.58
CA ARG A 119 14.27 -5.59 8.42
C ARG A 119 14.25 -5.28 6.93
N GLY A 120 13.36 -4.40 6.51
CA GLY A 120 13.30 -3.91 5.14
C GLY A 120 13.74 -2.45 5.08
N ASP A 121 14.55 -2.11 4.07
CA ASP A 121 14.78 -0.70 3.74
C ASP A 121 13.50 -0.08 3.13
N ILE A 122 13.31 1.22 3.30
CA ILE A 122 12.10 1.97 2.90
C ILE A 122 11.79 1.84 1.41
N ASN A 123 12.83 1.75 0.56
CA ASN A 123 12.70 1.68 -0.89
C ASN A 123 12.61 0.24 -1.41
N THR A 124 12.52 -0.75 -0.52
CA THR A 124 12.53 -2.16 -0.92
C THR A 124 11.17 -2.58 -1.45
N PRO A 125 11.05 -3.04 -2.72
CA PRO A 125 9.80 -3.58 -3.23
C PRO A 125 9.34 -4.78 -2.42
N TYR A 126 8.04 -4.86 -2.16
CA TYR A 126 7.46 -5.97 -1.39
C TYR A 126 7.81 -7.36 -1.98
N ARG A 127 7.99 -7.47 -3.30
CA ARG A 127 8.46 -8.70 -3.96
C ARG A 127 9.74 -9.27 -3.31
N CYS A 128 10.67 -8.41 -2.93
CA CYS A 128 11.92 -8.82 -2.28
C CYS A 128 11.69 -9.31 -0.85
N ILE A 129 10.85 -8.60 -0.11
CA ILE A 129 10.48 -8.95 1.26
C ILE A 129 9.72 -10.29 1.26
N GLY A 130 8.74 -10.44 0.37
CA GLY A 130 7.97 -11.67 0.18
C GLY A 130 8.83 -12.88 -0.16
N GLY A 131 9.84 -12.70 -1.03
CA GLY A 131 10.80 -13.77 -1.33
C GLY A 131 11.63 -14.21 -0.13
N ALA A 132 12.04 -13.26 0.73
CA ALA A 132 12.75 -13.57 1.96
C ALA A 132 11.86 -14.30 2.98
N ILE A 133 10.61 -13.87 3.15
CA ILE A 133 9.61 -14.53 4.00
C ILE A 133 9.39 -15.97 3.54
N TYR A 134 9.14 -16.17 2.24
CA TYR A 134 8.92 -17.49 1.66
C TYR A 134 10.11 -18.42 1.91
N THR A 135 11.33 -17.92 1.72
CA THR A 135 12.55 -18.70 1.96
C THR A 135 12.70 -19.10 3.43
N MET A 136 12.38 -18.21 4.38
CA MET A 136 12.40 -18.51 5.81
C MET A 136 11.33 -19.52 6.22
N GLN A 137 10.13 -19.42 5.65
CA GLN A 137 9.05 -20.37 5.90
C GLN A 137 9.41 -21.76 5.37
N LEU A 138 9.99 -21.85 4.17
CA LEU A 138 10.53 -23.10 3.62
C LEU A 138 11.63 -23.70 4.51
N ALA A 139 12.41 -22.85 5.19
CA ALA A 139 13.42 -23.31 6.13
C ALA A 139 12.85 -23.86 7.46
N GLY A 140 11.55 -23.71 7.71
CA GLY A 140 10.86 -24.20 8.91
C GLY A 140 10.65 -23.17 10.02
N PHE A 141 10.93 -21.89 9.78
CA PHE A 141 10.64 -20.83 10.76
C PHE A 141 9.13 -20.57 10.82
N SER A 142 8.49 -20.96 11.93
CA SER A 142 7.04 -20.83 12.11
C SER A 142 6.57 -19.40 12.35
N ARG A 143 7.46 -18.54 12.89
CA ARG A 143 7.16 -17.15 13.23
C ARG A 143 8.13 -16.23 12.51
N VAL A 144 7.58 -15.30 11.72
CA VAL A 144 8.32 -14.26 11.01
C VAL A 144 7.83 -12.90 11.50
N GLY A 145 8.70 -12.15 12.15
CA GLY A 145 8.44 -10.81 12.66
C GLY A 145 9.08 -9.75 11.78
N PHE A 146 8.54 -8.54 11.79
CA PHE A 146 9.15 -7.37 11.15
C PHE A 146 9.69 -6.43 12.21
N ILE A 147 10.88 -5.89 11.96
CA ILE A 147 11.44 -4.83 12.79
C ILE A 147 11.46 -3.56 11.95
N SER A 148 10.76 -2.53 12.43
CA SER A 148 10.84 -1.18 11.91
C SER A 148 11.68 -0.32 12.84
N GLU A 149 12.50 0.55 12.27
CA GLU A 149 13.20 1.59 13.00
C GLU A 149 12.49 2.92 12.69
N PRO A 150 12.05 3.68 13.70
CA PRO A 150 11.44 4.98 13.47
C PRO A 150 12.51 5.96 12.95
N PRO A 151 12.12 6.93 12.11
CA PRO A 151 13.05 7.92 11.60
C PRO A 151 13.71 8.71 12.75
N PRO A 152 15.01 9.05 12.65
CA PRO A 152 15.70 9.81 13.69
C PRO A 152 15.00 11.15 13.94
N GLY A 153 14.54 11.38 15.17
CA GLY A 153 13.82 12.60 15.56
C GLY A 153 12.30 12.53 15.48
N GLY A 154 11.72 11.36 15.16
CA GLY A 154 10.28 11.13 15.31
C GLY A 154 9.87 11.20 16.77
N VAL A 155 9.22 12.30 17.15
CA VAL A 155 8.56 12.42 18.46
C VAL A 155 7.52 11.29 18.52
N VAL A 156 7.73 10.32 19.41
CA VAL A 156 6.72 9.33 19.76
C VAL A 156 5.62 10.06 20.51
N GLU A 157 4.71 10.69 19.76
CA GLU A 157 3.52 11.30 20.31
C GLU A 157 2.62 10.17 20.81
N ARG A 158 2.74 9.89 22.10
CA ARG A 158 1.81 9.03 22.83
C ARG A 158 0.49 9.79 22.94
N MET A 159 -0.43 9.54 22.01
CA MET A 159 -1.85 9.91 22.12
C MET A 159 -2.70 8.69 22.46
#